data_AF-A0A919RBV7-F1
#
_entry.id   AF-A0A919RBV7-F1
#
_cell.length_a   1.000
_cell.length_b   1.000
_cell.length_c   1.000
_cell.angle_alpha   90.00
_cell.angle_beta   90.00
_cell.angle_gamma   90.00
#
_symmetry.space_group_name_H-M   'P 1'
#
loop_
_entity.id
_entity.type
_entity.pdbx_description
1 polymer ?
#
loop_
_entity_poly.entity_id
_entity_poly.type
_entity_poly.pdbx_seq_one_letter_code
_entity_poly.pdbx_strand_id
1 'polypeptide(L)' 'MKYAAAEALVRKPDIRPGLPVEMAADLLFGLLSPELYLIFVRDRGWSPDTWEQWARATLTSQLCAVPG' A
#
# COMPACT_ATOMS: atom_id res chain seq x y z
N MET A 1 2.53 2.33 -18.47
CA MET A 1 3.39 2.91 -17.40
C MET A 1 2.64 3.11 -16.08
N LYS A 2 1.33 3.42 -16.08
CA LYS A 2 0.54 3.74 -14.86
C LYS A 2 0.45 2.63 -13.79
N TYR A 3 0.69 1.36 -14.11
CA TYR A 3 0.50 0.23 -13.19
C TYR A 3 1.72 -0.68 -13.01
N ALA A 4 2.90 -0.30 -13.49
CA ALA A 4 4.06 -1.19 -13.52
C ALA A 4 4.44 -1.75 -12.12
N ALA A 5 4.29 -0.94 -11.07
CA ALA A 5 4.51 -1.38 -9.69
C ALA A 5 3.46 -2.40 -9.22
N ALA A 6 2.18 -2.18 -9.52
CA ALA A 6 1.10 -3.10 -9.17
C ALA A 6 1.18 -4.41 -9.95
N GLU A 7 1.48 -4.34 -11.25
CA GLU A 7 1.72 -5.52 -12.09
C GLU A 7 2.87 -6.38 -11.57
N ALA A 8 3.98 -5.74 -11.16
CA ALA A 8 5.11 -6.45 -10.55
C ALA A 8 4.74 -7.07 -9.20
N LEU A 9 3.91 -6.40 -8.41
CA LEU A 9 3.50 -6.88 -7.09
C LEU A 9 2.56 -8.09 -7.18
N VAL A 10 1.55 -8.06 -8.06
CA VAL A 10 0.58 -9.17 -8.22
C VAL A 10 1.21 -10.46 -8.75
N ARG A 11 2.42 -10.40 -9.32
CA ARG A 11 3.18 -11.60 -9.72
C ARG A 11 3.95 -12.26 -8.58
N LYS A 12 3.98 -11.68 -7.37
CA LYS A 12 4.69 -12.26 -6.22
C LYS A 12 3.90 -13.41 -5.60
N PRO A 13 4.56 -14.47 -5.12
CA PRO A 13 3.90 -15.65 -4.58
C PRO A 13 3.05 -15.36 -3.33
N ASP A 14 3.43 -14.35 -2.55
CA ASP A 14 2.78 -14.03 -1.27
C ASP A 14 1.64 -13.01 -1.42
N ILE A 15 1.23 -12.67 -2.65
CA ILE A 15 0.07 -11.80 -2.89
C ILE A 15 -1.22 -12.54 -2.50
N ARG A 16 -2.20 -11.78 -2.01
CA ARG A 16 -3.54 -12.31 -1.77
C ARG A 16 -4.12 -12.92 -3.05
N PRO A 17 -4.58 -14.18 -3.03
CA PRO A 17 -5.15 -14.83 -4.20
C PRO A 17 -6.38 -14.07 -4.75
N GLY A 18 -6.44 -13.93 -6.07
CA GLY A 18 -7.57 -13.29 -6.77
C GLY A 18 -7.63 -11.77 -6.68
N LEU A 19 -6.56 -11.11 -6.19
CA LEU A 19 -6.49 -9.65 -6.14
C LEU A 19 -6.34 -9.05 -7.56
N PRO A 20 -7.26 -8.17 -8.00
CA PRO A 20 -7.11 -7.46 -9.26
C PRO A 20 -5.92 -6.50 -9.25
N VAL A 21 -5.23 -6.35 -10.37
CA VAL A 21 -4.06 -5.45 -10.51
C VAL A 21 -4.48 -3.99 -10.31
N GLU A 22 -5.67 -3.63 -10.77
CA GLU A 22 -6.26 -2.30 -10.64
C GLU A 22 -6.47 -1.96 -9.16
N MET A 23 -7.00 -2.91 -8.38
CA MET A 23 -7.18 -2.74 -6.93
C MET A 23 -5.83 -2.60 -6.22
N ALA A 24 -4.83 -3.42 -6.59
CA ALA A 24 -3.49 -3.29 -6.04
C ALA A 24 -2.87 -1.92 -6.35
N ALA A 25 -3.10 -1.40 -7.55
CA ALA A 25 -2.68 -0.06 -7.94
C ALA A 25 -3.40 1.03 -7.13
N ASP A 26 -4.73 0.96 -7.01
CA ASP A 26 -5.53 1.93 -6.28
C ASP A 26 -5.09 2.01 -4.80
N LEU A 27 -4.81 0.87 -4.18
CA LEU A 27 -4.29 0.80 -2.81
C LEU A 27 -2.90 1.42 -2.68
N LEU A 28 -1.97 1.08 -3.59
CA LEU A 28 -0.62 1.63 -3.59
C LEU A 28 -0.64 3.16 -3.80
N PHE A 29 -1.36 3.64 -4.82
CA PHE A 29 -1.40 5.06 -5.14
C PHE A 29 -2.16 5.86 -4.08
N GLY A 30 -3.26 5.33 -3.56
CA GLY A 30 -4.03 5.99 -2.50
C GLY A 30 -3.22 6.12 -1.21
N LEU A 31 -2.71 5.00 -0.69
CA LEU A 31 -2.01 4.96 0.60
C LEU A 31 -0.64 5.63 0.58
N LEU A 32 0.06 5.61 -0.55
CA LEU A 32 1.37 6.24 -0.71
C LEU A 32 1.31 7.61 -1.39
N SER A 33 0.10 8.19 -1.52
CA SER A 33 -0.07 9.52 -2.11
C SER A 33 0.59 10.60 -1.24
N PRO A 34 1.22 11.62 -1.84
CA PRO A 34 1.71 12.78 -1.11
C PRO A 34 0.61 13.47 -0.28
N GLU A 35 -0.61 13.51 -0.78
CA GLU A 35 -1.76 14.11 -0.12
C GLU A 35 -2.09 13.39 1.19
N LEU A 36 -2.16 12.06 1.18
CA LEU A 36 -2.45 11.28 2.38
C LEU A 36 -1.29 11.33 3.38
N TYR A 37 -0.05 11.33 2.90
CA TYR A 37 1.13 11.57 3.74
C TYR A 37 1.02 12.91 4.48
N LEU A 38 0.69 13.99 3.78
CA LEU A 38 0.57 15.32 4.39
C LEU A 38 -0.58 15.39 5.40
N ILE A 39 -1.72 14.77 5.11
CA ILE A 39 -2.83 14.68 6.08
C ILE A 39 -2.33 14.06 7.39
N PHE A 40 -1.64 12.92 7.34
CA PHE A 40 -1.21 12.23 8.57
C PHE A 40 -0.03 12.92 9.26
N VAL A 41 1.03 13.25 8.52
CA VAL A 41 2.26 13.76 9.11
C VAL A 41 2.15 15.24 9.46
N ARG A 42 1.67 16.06 8.53
CA ARG A 42 1.57 17.52 8.74
C ARG A 42 0.33 17.87 9.57
N ASP A 43 -0.84 17.39 9.18
CA ASP A 43 -2.10 17.87 9.76
C ASP A 43 -2.55 17.08 11.00
N ARG A 44 -2.13 15.81 11.13
CA ARG A 44 -2.40 14.96 12.31
C ARG A 44 -1.19 14.73 13.20
N GLY A 45 -0.03 15.30 12.86
CA GLY A 45 1.17 15.29 13.70
C GLY A 45 1.82 13.92 13.88
N TRP A 46 1.57 12.97 12.98
CA TRP A 46 2.29 11.70 13.01
C TRP A 46 3.76 11.94 12.68
N SER A 47 4.67 11.17 13.29
CA SER A 47 6.04 11.13 12.78
C SER A 47 6.07 10.40 11.44
N PRO A 48 7.06 10.70 10.56
CA PRO A 48 7.28 9.93 9.33
C PRO A 48 7.41 8.42 9.60
N ASP A 49 8.09 8.03 10.68
CA ASP A 49 8.27 6.62 11.05
C ASP A 49 6.94 5.95 11.42
N THR A 50 6.05 6.65 12.12
CA THR A 50 4.71 6.15 12.43
C THR A 50 3.90 5.97 11.14
N TRP A 51 3.98 6.92 10.21
CA TRP A 51 3.32 6.80 8.91
C TRP A 51 3.85 5.62 8.10
N GLU A 52 5.17 5.43 8.02
CA GLU A 52 5.78 4.33 7.28
C GLU A 52 5.34 2.97 7.84
N GLN A 53 5.40 2.81 9.17
CA GLN A 53 5.01 1.57 9.84
C GLN A 53 3.53 1.25 9.59
N TRP A 54 2.67 2.26 9.69
CA TRP A 54 1.24 2.11 9.43
C TRP A 54 0.93 1.81 7.96
N ALA A 55 1.54 2.54 7.02
CA ALA A 55 1.32 2.34 5.60
C ALA A 55 1.76 0.93 5.19
N ARG A 56 2.95 0.49 5.66
CA ARG A 56 3.44 -0.88 5.45
C ARG A 56 2.47 -1.91 6.00
N ALA A 57 2.06 -1.79 7.27
CA ALA A 57 1.16 -2.75 7.88
C ALA A 57 -0.20 -2.83 7.16
N THR A 58 -0.75 -1.66 6.78
CA THR A 58 -2.01 -1.55 6.04
C THR A 58 -1.89 -2.21 4.67
N LEU A 59 -0.86 -1.87 3.89
CA LEU A 59 -0.63 -2.45 2.56
C LEU A 59 -0.40 -3.96 2.65
N THR A 60 0.42 -4.45 3.58
CA THR A 60 0.63 -5.89 3.77
C THR A 60 -0.68 -6.59 4.11
N SER A 61 -1.51 -6.04 5.01
CA SER A 61 -2.79 -6.66 5.38
C SER A 61 -3.78 -6.79 4.23
N GLN A 62 -3.73 -5.85 3.27
CA GLN A 62 -4.66 -5.82 2.13
C GLN A 62 -4.13 -6.62 0.94
N LEU A 63 -2.81 -6.54 0.69
CA LEU A 63 -2.18 -7.03 -0.53
C LEU A 63 -1.58 -8.43 -0.36
N CYS A 64 -1.15 -8.82 0.84
CA CYS A 64 -0.51 -10.11 1.07
C CYS A 64 -1.49 -11.15 1.61
N ALA A 65 -1.22 -12.42 1.32
CA ALA A 65 -1.85 -13.51 2.05
C ALA A 65 -1.41 -13.48 3.52
N VAL A 66 -2.30 -13.88 4.44
CA VAL A 66 -1.93 -14.10 5.84
C VAL A 66 -0.91 -15.24 5.85
N PRO A 67 0.26 -15.09 6.50
CA PRO A 67 1.15 -16.23 6.72
C PRO A 67 0.38 -17.30 7.50
N GLY A 68 0.23 -18.48 6.90
CA GLY A 68 -0.25 -19.67 7.61
C GLY A 68 0.74 -20.15 8.66
#